data_AF-A0A850JVL8-F1
#
_entry.id   AF-A0A850JVL8-F1
#
_cell.length_a   1.000
_cell.length_b   1.000
_cell.length_c   1.000
_cell.angle_alpha   90.00
_cell.angle_beta   90.00
_cell.angle_gamma   90.00
#
_symmetry.space_group_name_H-M   'P 1'
#
loop_
_entity.id
_entity.type
_entity.pdbx_description
1 polymer ?
#
loop_
_entity_poly.entity_id
_entity_poly.type
_entity_poly.pdbx_seq_one_letter_code
_entity_poly.pdbx_strand_id
1 'polypeptide(L)' 'MNEVISKIVYLIKKEVNFDEAANLMIQNSITIEKLSQQTLKLSQLDLARLADKILQKK' A
#
# COMPACT_ATOMS: atom_id res chain seq x y z
N MET A 1 -0.97 16.26 2.56
CA MET A 1 -1.27 14.91 2.06
C MET A 1 -0.04 14.06 2.36
N ASN A 2 -0.14 12.93 3.08
CA ASN A 2 1.04 12.15 3.48
C ASN A 2 1.83 11.71 2.23
N GLU A 3 3.06 12.19 2.04
CA GLU A 3 3.91 11.87 0.89
C GLU A 3 4.12 10.35 0.74
N VAL A 4 4.26 9.65 1.88
CA VAL A 4 4.39 8.19 1.93
C VAL A 4 3.18 7.49 1.32
N ILE A 5 1.97 7.95 1.63
CA ILE A 5 0.74 7.34 1.11
C ILE A 5 0.59 7.61 -0.39
N SER A 6 0.92 8.82 -0.82
CA SER A 6 0.92 9.15 -2.26
C SER A 6 1.92 8.29 -3.03
N LYS A 7 3.09 8.04 -2.45
CA LYS A 7 4.11 7.15 -3.01
C LYS A 7 3.67 5.70 -3.06
N ILE A 8 3.03 5.19 -2.00
CA ILE A 8 2.45 3.83 -1.96
C ILE A 8 1.39 3.67 -3.05
N VAL A 9 0.48 4.64 -3.18
CA VAL A 9 -0.58 4.61 -4.21
C VAL A 9 0.03 4.68 -5.61
N TYR A 10 1.07 5.48 -5.80
CA TYR A 10 1.80 5.56 -7.06
C TYR A 10 2.44 4.21 -7.42
N LEU A 11 3.18 3.59 -6.49
CA LEU A 11 3.80 2.29 -6.69
C LEU A 11 2.78 1.22 -7.10
N ILE A 12 1.59 1.23 -6.49
CA ILE A 12 0.53 0.26 -6.79
C ILE A 12 -0.15 0.54 -8.14
N LYS A 13 -0.55 1.80 -8.40
CA LYS A 13 -1.35 2.13 -9.59
C LYS A 13 -0.53 2.33 -10.86
N LYS A 14 0.68 2.88 -10.74
CA LYS A 14 1.55 3.17 -11.89
C LYS A 14 2.54 2.05 -12.13
N GLU A 15 3.22 1.59 -11.08
CA GLU A 15 4.31 0.63 -11.23
C GLU A 15 3.88 -0.81 -10.95
N VAL A 16 2.65 -1.03 -10.46
CA VAL A 16 2.11 -2.35 -10.09
C VAL A 16 3.07 -3.08 -9.11
N ASN A 17 3.84 -2.29 -8.35
CA ASN A 17 4.90 -2.77 -7.48
C ASN A 17 4.38 -2.87 -6.03
N PHE A 18 3.66 -3.96 -5.78
CA PHE A 18 3.10 -4.27 -4.45
C PHE A 18 4.18 -4.64 -3.42
N ASP A 19 5.33 -5.13 -3.87
CA ASP A 19 6.44 -5.53 -2.99
C ASP A 19 7.08 -4.34 -2.29
N GLU A 20 7.35 -3.28 -3.05
CA GLU A 20 7.94 -2.04 -2.52
C GLU A 20 6.91 -1.24 -1.72
N ALA A 21 5.65 -1.22 -2.18
CA ALA A 21 4.54 -0.62 -1.45
C ALA A 21 4.34 -1.29 -0.08
N ALA A 22 4.40 -2.63 -0.02
CA ALA A 22 4.34 -3.39 1.23
C ALA A 22 5.52 -3.06 2.15
N ASN A 23 6.75 -2.97 1.62
CA ASN A 23 7.92 -2.57 2.39
C ASN A 23 7.75 -1.16 3.00
N LEU A 24 7.29 -0.19 2.21
CA LEU A 24 7.02 1.16 2.69
C LEU A 24 5.98 1.19 3.80
N MET A 25 4.91 0.39 3.67
CA MET A 25 3.89 0.27 4.70
C MET A 25 4.45 -0.32 6.01
N ILE A 26 5.25 -1.38 5.93
CA ILE A 26 5.89 -2.00 7.09
C ILE A 26 6.86 -1.03 7.77
N GLN A 27 7.73 -0.36 6.98
CA GLN A 27 8.72 0.58 7.51
C GLN A 27 8.09 1.80 8.20
N ASN A 28 6.94 2.27 7.71
CA ASN A 28 6.26 3.44 8.25
C ASN A 28 5.11 3.08 9.21
N SER A 29 4.97 1.80 9.57
CA SER A 29 3.87 1.28 10.41
C SER A 29 2.48 1.74 9.92
N ILE A 30 2.28 1.73 8.60
CA ILE A 30 1.01 2.10 7.97
C ILE A 30 0.17 0.84 7.81
N THR A 31 -1.01 0.85 8.41
CA THR A 31 -2.00 -0.21 8.25
C THR A 31 -2.81 -0.03 6.96
N ILE A 32 -3.36 -1.14 6.44
CA ILE A 32 -4.29 -1.13 5.30
C ILE A 32 -5.48 -0.19 5.56
N GLU A 33 -6.02 -0.18 6.78
CA GLU A 33 -7.09 0.74 7.19
C GLU A 33 -6.67 2.20 7.04
N LYS A 34 -5.51 2.58 7.58
CA LYS A 34 -5.00 3.95 7.50
C LYS A 34 -4.75 4.36 6.06
N LEU A 35 -4.25 3.44 5.23
CA LEU A 35 -4.10 3.65 3.80
C LEU A 35 -5.47 3.90 3.15
N SER A 36 -6.43 3.01 3.36
CA SER A 36 -7.78 3.09 2.78
C SER A 36 -8.56 4.34 3.21
N GLN A 37 -8.35 4.84 4.42
CA GLN A 37 -8.96 6.09 4.88
C GLN A 37 -8.32 7.33 4.24
N GLN A 38 -7.03 7.25 3.90
CA GLN A 38 -6.25 8.37 3.32
C GLN A 38 -6.26 8.36 1.79
N THR A 39 -6.64 7.25 1.16
CA THR A 39 -6.74 7.14 -0.29
C THR A 39 -7.89 6.24 -0.73
N LEU A 40 -8.80 6.81 -1.53
CA LEU A 40 -9.88 6.09 -2.21
C LEU A 40 -9.47 5.60 -3.61
N LYS A 41 -8.19 5.80 -3.99
CA LYS A 41 -7.70 5.48 -5.33
C LYS A 41 -7.44 3.99 -5.53
N LEU A 42 -7.39 3.19 -4.46
CA LEU A 42 -7.07 1.77 -4.52
C LEU A 42 -8.35 0.93 -4.53
N SER A 43 -8.41 -0.05 -5.41
CA SER A 43 -9.54 -0.99 -5.48
C SER A 43 -9.38 -2.07 -4.40
N GLN A 44 -10.46 -2.76 -4.03
CA GLN A 44 -10.40 -3.87 -3.06
C GLN A 44 -9.37 -4.95 -3.46
N LEU A 45 -9.23 -5.21 -4.76
CA LEU A 45 -8.23 -6.15 -5.27
C LEU A 45 -6.78 -5.65 -5.10
N ASP A 46 -6.56 -4.34 -5.24
CA ASP A 46 -5.24 -3.74 -4.98
C ASP A 46 -4.86 -3.88 -3.51
N LEU A 47 -5.83 -3.61 -2.62
CA LEU A 47 -5.64 -3.74 -1.17
C LEU A 47 -5.41 -5.21 -0.76
N ALA A 48 -6.13 -6.15 -1.36
CA ALA A 48 -5.94 -7.59 -1.12
C ALA A 48 -4.52 -8.03 -1.52
N ARG A 49 -4.08 -7.70 -2.74
CA ARG A 49 -2.71 -8.01 -3.20
C ARG A 49 -1.64 -7.40 -2.31
N LEU A 50 -1.86 -6.16 -1.87
CA LEU A 50 -0.95 -5.48 -0.96
C LEU A 50 -0.89 -6.19 0.41
N ALA A 51 -2.06 -6.58 0.95
CA ALA A 51 -2.14 -7.32 2.20
C ALA A 51 -1.46 -8.70 2.10
N ASP A 52 -1.67 -9.43 1.01
CA ASP A 52 -0.98 -10.69 0.73
C ASP A 52 0.54 -10.52 0.74
N LYS A 53 1.06 -9.46 0.09
CA LYS A 53 2.50 -9.17 0.08
C LYS A 53 3.06 -8.80 1.44
N ILE A 54 2.29 -8.08 2.25
CA ILE A 54 2.68 -7.77 3.64
C ILE A 54 2.73 -9.07 4.47
N LEU A 55 1.75 -9.96 4.30
CA LEU A 55 1.69 -11.25 5.01
C LEU A 55 2.80 -12.21 4.57
N GLN A 56 3.15 -12.25 3.28
CA GLN A 56 4.26 -13.09 2.78
C GLN A 56 5.64 -12.67 3.27
N LYS A 57 5.80 -11.41 3.72
CA LYS A 57 7.06 -10.88 4.26
C LYS A 57 7.20 -11.04 5.77
N LYS A 58 6.18 -11.57 6.44
CA LYS A 58 6.14 -11.80 7.88
C LYS A 58 6.48 -13.24 8.20
#